data_AF-A0A920ENS4-F1
#
_entry.id   AF-A0A920ENS4-F1
#
_cell.length_a   1.000
_cell.length_b   1.000
_cell.length_c   1.000
_cell.angle_alpha   90.00
_cell.angle_beta   90.00
_cell.angle_gamma   90.00
#
_symmetry.space_group_name_H-M   'P 1'
#
loop_
_entity.id
_entity.type
_entity.pdbx_description
1 polymer ?
#
loop_
_entity_poly.entity_id
_entity_poly.type
_entity_poly.pdbx_seq_one_letter_code
_entity_poly.pdbx_strand_id
1 'polypeptide(L)'
;MPEAPDCARNRGPIAELNKNGLGLTYQVQGGNKKSLAIDLRTDAGRETLLRLVESADVFLENYSTGVMEELGLGTIITRRNPGIVYCSMTGYGDKGPKSFKGAYDNTIQAASGIISQSDGNKPGLSFVDYAAGYSAAFAISAALLQKV
;
A
#
# COMPACT_ATOMS: atom_id res chain seq x y z
N MET A 1 -3.36 0.56 20.76
CA MET A 1 -2.86 0.28 19.39
C MET A 1 -3.84 -0.69 18.73
N PRO A 2 -3.97 -0.72 17.38
CA PRO A 2 -4.82 -1.72 16.74
C PRO A 2 -4.27 -3.10 17.09
N GLU A 3 -5.15 -4.10 17.24
CA GLU A 3 -4.74 -5.47 17.57
C GLU A 3 -3.77 -6.04 16.52
N ALA A 4 -3.93 -5.61 15.26
CA ALA A 4 -3.05 -5.93 14.15
C ALA A 4 -2.59 -4.64 13.44
N PRO A 5 -1.46 -4.03 13.85
CA PRO A 5 -0.84 -2.95 13.09
C PRO A 5 -0.17 -3.51 11.83
N ASP A 6 0.45 -2.65 11.02
CA ASP A 6 1.20 -3.06 9.83
C ASP A 6 2.09 -4.30 10.10
N CYS A 7 1.87 -5.37 9.34
CA CYS A 7 2.52 -6.66 9.54
C CYS A 7 4.05 -6.58 9.44
N ALA A 8 4.61 -5.58 8.74
CA ALA A 8 6.04 -5.35 8.64
C ALA A 8 6.69 -5.00 9.99
N ARG A 9 5.92 -4.50 10.96
CA ARG A 9 6.40 -4.16 12.31
C ARG A 9 6.89 -5.37 13.11
N ASN A 10 6.43 -6.57 12.74
CA ASN A 10 6.81 -7.82 13.39
C ASN A 10 7.71 -8.68 12.49
N ARG A 11 8.35 -8.09 11.47
CA ARG A 11 9.19 -8.79 10.49
C ARG A 11 10.59 -8.18 10.41
N GLY A 12 11.59 -9.05 10.25
CA GLY A 12 13.00 -8.68 10.13
C GLY A 12 13.93 -9.75 10.70
N PRO A 13 15.25 -9.60 10.53
CA PRO A 13 16.23 -10.60 10.98
C PRO A 13 16.44 -10.64 12.50
N ILE A 14 15.97 -9.64 13.25
CA ILE A 14 16.18 -9.52 14.70
C ILE A 14 14.89 -9.85 15.45
N ALA A 15 14.83 -11.03 16.06
CA ALA A 15 13.63 -11.56 16.71
C ALA A 15 13.13 -10.69 17.88
N GLU A 16 14.03 -10.10 18.67
CA GLU A 16 13.66 -9.24 19.79
C GLU A 16 12.96 -7.96 19.33
N LEU A 17 13.46 -7.32 18.26
CA LEU A 17 12.80 -6.14 17.67
C LEU A 17 11.43 -6.50 17.11
N ASN A 18 11.30 -7.66 16.45
CA ASN A 18 10.03 -8.13 15.92
C ASN A 18 8.97 -8.32 17.02
N LYS A 19 9.34 -8.88 18.18
CA LYS A 19 8.43 -9.05 19.33
C LYS A 19 7.93 -7.71 19.89
N ASN A 20 8.73 -6.65 19.74
CA ASN A 20 8.43 -5.32 20.24
C ASN A 20 7.76 -4.41 19.19
N GLY A 21 7.38 -4.92 18.01
CA GLY A 21 6.80 -4.10 16.93
C GLY A 21 7.80 -3.13 16.27
N LEU A 22 9.10 -3.39 16.44
CA LEU A 22 10.22 -2.61 15.92
C LEU A 22 10.98 -3.33 14.80
N GLY A 23 10.34 -4.29 14.14
CA GLY A 23 10.91 -5.09 13.06
C GLY A 23 11.52 -4.22 11.94
N LEU A 24 12.72 -4.60 11.51
CA LEU A 24 13.51 -3.81 10.57
C LEU A 24 12.83 -3.63 9.21
N THR A 25 11.97 -4.56 8.79
CA THR A 25 11.20 -4.42 7.55
C THR A 25 10.30 -3.18 7.55
N TYR A 26 9.73 -2.82 8.71
CA TYR A 26 8.98 -1.57 8.85
C TYR A 26 9.92 -0.37 9.02
N GLN A 27 10.93 -0.47 9.88
CA GLN A 27 11.79 0.68 10.24
C GLN A 27 12.47 1.31 9.01
N VAL A 28 12.93 0.51 8.05
CA VAL A 28 13.59 1.01 6.83
C VAL A 28 12.64 1.74 5.87
N GLN A 29 11.33 1.59 6.02
CA GLN A 29 10.31 2.20 5.15
C GLN A 29 9.40 3.20 5.89
N GLY A 30 9.39 3.15 7.22
CA GLY A 30 8.55 3.93 8.11
C GLY A 30 9.15 5.26 8.57
N GLY A 31 10.43 5.51 8.24
CA GLY A 31 11.13 6.73 8.61
C GLY A 31 10.38 8.00 8.22
N ASN A 32 10.39 9.00 9.11
CA ASN A 32 9.73 10.30 8.96
C ASN A 32 8.19 10.29 8.83
N LYS A 33 7.53 9.12 8.92
CA LYS A 33 6.06 9.03 8.92
C LYS A 33 5.51 9.20 10.33
N LYS A 34 4.41 9.95 10.46
CA LYS A 34 3.56 9.94 11.66
C LYS A 34 2.57 8.77 11.55
N SER A 35 2.29 8.09 12.65
CA SER A 35 1.40 6.93 12.68
C SER A 35 0.15 7.24 13.51
N LEU A 36 -1.02 6.95 12.96
CA LEU A 36 -2.31 7.00 13.67
C LEU A 36 -2.99 5.64 13.50
N ALA A 37 -3.55 5.12 14.60
CA ALA A 37 -4.30 3.87 14.61
C ALA A 37 -5.79 4.16 14.46
N ILE A 38 -6.41 3.63 13.40
CA ILE A 38 -7.85 3.76 13.14
C ILE A 38 -8.42 2.41 12.71
N ASP A 39 -9.64 2.10 13.15
CA ASP A 39 -10.39 0.92 12.68
C ASP A 39 -11.42 1.33 11.64
N LEU A 40 -11.09 1.10 10.36
CA LEU A 40 -11.94 1.47 9.21
C LEU A 40 -13.23 0.64 9.08
N ARG A 41 -13.39 -0.40 9.90
CA ARG A 41 -14.64 -1.19 9.96
C ARG A 41 -15.74 -0.45 10.72
N THR A 42 -15.37 0.53 11.55
CA THR A 42 -16.31 1.36 12.32
C THR A 42 -16.66 2.66 11.60
N ASP A 43 -17.87 3.18 11.80
CA ASP A 43 -18.28 4.49 11.26
C ASP A 43 -17.35 5.61 11.75
N ALA A 44 -17.00 5.59 13.04
CA ALA A 44 -16.11 6.58 13.64
C ALA A 44 -14.70 6.55 13.03
N GLY A 45 -14.17 5.36 12.72
CA GLY A 45 -12.87 5.21 12.07
C GLY A 45 -12.89 5.70 10.62
N ARG A 46 -13.94 5.38 9.87
CA ARG A 46 -14.15 5.91 8.51
C ARG A 46 -14.23 7.43 8.50
N GLU A 47 -15.06 8.02 9.35
CA GLU A 47 -15.20 9.48 9.40
C GLU A 47 -13.90 10.16 9.85
N THR A 48 -13.13 9.52 10.75
CA THR A 48 -11.80 10.02 11.12
C THR A 48 -10.83 10.04 9.94
N LEU A 49 -10.83 8.99 9.10
CA LEU A 49 -10.06 8.99 7.86
C LEU A 49 -10.54 10.08 6.91
N LEU A 50 -11.85 10.22 6.72
CA LEU A 50 -12.43 11.21 5.80
C LEU A 50 -12.08 12.64 6.20
N ARG A 51 -12.04 12.98 7.49
CA ARG A 51 -11.56 14.28 7.97
C ARG A 51 -10.08 14.53 7.65
N LEU A 52 -9.23 13.50 7.70
CA LEU A 52 -7.82 13.64 7.30
C LEU A 52 -7.72 13.90 5.79
N VAL A 53 -8.53 13.20 4.99
CA VAL A 53 -8.59 13.31 3.53
C VAL A 53 -9.00 14.70 3.05
N GLU A 54 -9.82 15.44 3.80
CA GLU A 54 -10.24 16.81 3.45
C GLU A 54 -9.08 17.78 3.23
N SER A 55 -7.96 17.58 3.92
CA SER A 55 -6.78 18.45 3.86
C SER A 55 -5.57 17.79 3.19
N ALA A 56 -5.73 16.57 2.69
CA ALA A 56 -4.64 15.81 2.07
C ALA A 56 -4.54 16.09 0.57
N ASP A 57 -3.31 16.26 0.08
CA ASP A 57 -3.04 16.36 -1.36
C ASP A 57 -3.05 14.97 -2.04
N VAL A 58 -2.68 13.94 -1.29
CA VAL A 58 -2.51 12.56 -1.79
C VAL A 58 -3.13 11.56 -0.81
N PHE A 59 -3.87 10.59 -1.34
CA PHE A 59 -4.28 9.39 -0.63
C PHE A 59 -3.70 8.17 -1.37
N LEU A 60 -2.89 7.38 -0.67
CA LEU A 60 -2.28 6.17 -1.18
C LEU A 60 -2.76 4.97 -0.38
N GLU A 61 -3.19 3.93 -1.07
CA GLU A 61 -3.52 2.63 -0.47
C GLU A 61 -3.07 1.48 -1.36
N ASN A 62 -2.87 0.31 -0.75
CA ASN A 62 -2.45 -0.91 -1.43
C ASN A 62 -3.28 -2.12 -1.00
N TYR A 63 -4.57 -1.91 -0.68
CA TYR A 63 -5.47 -3.01 -0.41
C TYR A 63 -5.72 -3.83 -1.68
N SER A 64 -6.15 -5.09 -1.50
CA SER A 64 -6.65 -5.88 -2.62
C SER A 64 -7.85 -5.19 -3.28
N THR A 65 -7.98 -5.33 -4.59
CA THR A 65 -9.12 -4.83 -5.36
C THR A 65 -10.45 -5.22 -4.71
N GLY A 66 -11.36 -4.25 -4.51
CA GLY A 66 -12.66 -4.45 -3.88
C GLY A 66 -12.71 -4.13 -2.38
N VAL A 67 -11.58 -4.16 -1.67
CA VAL A 67 -11.58 -3.95 -0.20
C VAL A 67 -12.00 -2.52 0.17
N MET A 68 -11.59 -1.52 -0.61
CA MET A 68 -11.99 -0.14 -0.35
C MET A 68 -13.50 0.05 -0.57
N GLU A 69 -14.10 -0.64 -1.53
CA GLU A 69 -15.55 -0.68 -1.74
C GLU A 69 -16.27 -1.39 -0.59
N GLU A 70 -15.76 -2.53 -0.12
CA GLU A 70 -16.29 -3.26 1.04
C GLU A 70 -16.24 -2.43 2.32
N LEU A 71 -15.19 -1.62 2.48
CA LEU A 71 -15.06 -0.65 3.58
C LEU A 71 -15.95 0.58 3.38
N GLY A 72 -16.69 0.71 2.27
CA GLY A 72 -17.51 1.88 1.95
C GLY A 72 -16.68 3.14 1.65
N LEU A 73 -15.38 2.97 1.34
CA LEU A 73 -14.41 4.05 1.14
C LEU A 73 -14.08 4.32 -0.34
N GLY A 74 -14.35 3.38 -1.26
CA GLY A 74 -13.87 3.43 -2.66
C GLY A 74 -14.12 4.77 -3.39
N THR A 75 -15.38 5.21 -3.48
CA THR A 75 -15.74 6.45 -4.19
C THR A 75 -15.95 7.66 -3.27
N ILE A 76 -15.99 7.46 -1.95
CA ILE A 76 -16.27 8.55 -1.00
C ILE A 76 -15.03 9.41 -0.74
N ILE A 77 -13.83 8.84 -0.87
CA ILE A 77 -12.56 9.57 -0.70
C ILE A 77 -12.46 10.72 -1.70
N THR A 78 -12.66 10.44 -3.00
CA THR A 78 -12.62 11.45 -4.07
C THR A 78 -13.81 12.39 -4.04
N ARG A 79 -14.97 11.95 -3.52
CA ARG A 79 -16.12 12.85 -3.31
C ARG A 79 -15.90 13.81 -2.14
N ARG A 80 -15.25 13.36 -1.06
CA ARG A 80 -14.93 14.19 0.10
C ARG A 80 -13.88 15.23 -0.25
N ASN A 81 -12.88 14.87 -1.05
CA ASN A 81 -11.88 15.80 -1.57
C ASN A 81 -11.70 15.61 -3.09
N PRO A 82 -12.43 16.39 -3.93
CA PRO A 82 -12.30 16.32 -5.39
C PRO A 82 -10.92 16.72 -5.90
N GLY A 83 -10.15 17.44 -5.08
CA GLY A 83 -8.79 17.89 -5.38
C GLY A 83 -7.71 16.88 -4.96
N ILE A 84 -8.04 15.68 -4.49
CA ILE A 84 -7.04 14.69 -4.03
C ILE A 84 -6.39 13.92 -5.19
N VAL A 85 -5.11 13.55 -5.06
CA VAL A 85 -4.51 12.51 -5.90
C VAL A 85 -4.76 11.16 -5.22
N TYR A 86 -5.63 10.33 -5.80
CA TYR A 86 -5.83 8.96 -5.32
C TYR A 86 -4.86 8.02 -6.06
N CYS A 87 -4.00 7.32 -5.30
CA CYS A 87 -3.15 6.24 -5.82
C CYS A 87 -3.55 4.89 -5.20
N SER A 88 -4.09 3.99 -6.02
CA SER A 88 -4.34 2.59 -5.65
C SER A 88 -3.22 1.71 -6.19
N MET A 89 -2.66 0.86 -5.33
CA MET A 89 -1.59 -0.07 -5.69
C MET A 89 -2.01 -1.52 -5.48
N THR A 90 -2.40 -2.20 -6.55
CA THR A 90 -2.75 -3.63 -6.52
C THR A 90 -1.81 -4.44 -7.40
N GLY A 91 -1.69 -5.75 -7.16
CA GLY A 91 -0.68 -6.56 -7.86
C GLY A 91 -0.90 -6.75 -9.37
N TYR A 92 -2.15 -6.74 -9.83
CA TYR A 92 -2.51 -6.89 -11.25
C TYR A 92 -3.34 -5.73 -11.82
N GLY A 93 -3.50 -4.64 -11.05
CA GLY A 93 -4.42 -3.55 -11.37
C GLY A 93 -5.86 -3.82 -10.92
N ASP A 94 -6.70 -2.79 -11.01
CA ASP A 94 -8.12 -2.81 -10.64
C ASP A 94 -9.02 -3.38 -11.76
N LYS A 95 -8.46 -3.62 -12.95
CA LYS A 95 -9.17 -4.04 -14.15
C LYS A 95 -8.61 -5.34 -14.74
N GLY A 96 -9.45 -6.02 -15.51
CA GLY A 96 -9.09 -7.23 -16.24
C GLY A 96 -9.23 -8.52 -15.42
N PRO A 97 -8.98 -9.69 -16.04
CA PRO A 97 -9.35 -11.00 -15.49
C PRO A 97 -8.56 -11.40 -14.23
N LYS A 98 -7.47 -10.70 -13.91
CA LYS A 98 -6.63 -10.96 -12.73
C LYS A 98 -6.79 -9.93 -11.62
N SER A 99 -7.71 -8.96 -11.75
CA SER A 99 -7.80 -7.83 -10.81
C SER A 99 -8.07 -8.27 -9.37
N PHE A 100 -8.83 -9.35 -9.17
CA PHE A 100 -9.13 -9.93 -7.85
C PHE A 100 -8.13 -11.00 -7.40
N LYS A 101 -7.06 -11.25 -8.17
CA LYS A 101 -6.06 -12.25 -7.82
C LYS A 101 -5.09 -11.68 -6.79
N GLY A 102 -5.04 -12.31 -5.62
CA GLY A 102 -4.04 -12.01 -4.60
C GLY A 102 -2.61 -12.11 -5.15
N ALA A 103 -1.79 -11.14 -4.79
CA ALA A 103 -0.44 -11.00 -5.29
C ALA A 103 0.50 -10.57 -4.17
N TYR A 104 1.63 -11.27 -4.11
CA TYR A 104 2.82 -10.83 -3.41
C TYR A 104 3.97 -10.75 -4.41
N ASP A 105 5.00 -10.00 -4.08
CA ASP A 105 6.18 -9.81 -4.92
C ASP A 105 6.69 -11.12 -5.54
N ASN A 106 6.86 -12.19 -4.75
CA ASN A 106 7.34 -13.48 -5.27
C ASN A 106 6.43 -14.09 -6.36
N THR A 107 5.11 -13.93 -6.24
CA THR A 107 4.15 -14.41 -7.25
C THR A 107 4.17 -13.55 -8.51
N ILE A 108 4.43 -12.25 -8.38
CA ILE A 108 4.60 -11.34 -9.54
C ILE A 108 5.97 -11.58 -10.20
N GLN A 109 7.03 -11.84 -9.43
CA GLN A 109 8.31 -12.29 -9.98
C GLN A 109 8.11 -13.55 -10.83
N ALA A 110 7.41 -14.56 -10.31
CA ALA A 110 7.11 -15.76 -11.09
C ALA A 110 6.28 -15.45 -12.35
N ALA A 111 5.23 -14.63 -12.23
CA ALA A 111 4.32 -14.32 -13.33
C ALA A 111 4.92 -13.39 -14.41
N SER A 112 5.88 -12.54 -14.05
CA SER A 112 6.53 -11.58 -14.95
C SER A 112 7.62 -12.22 -15.83
N GLY A 113 8.03 -13.46 -15.51
CA GLY A 113 9.10 -14.15 -16.22
C GLY A 113 10.50 -13.85 -15.69
N ILE A 114 10.67 -13.01 -14.66
CA ILE A 114 12.00 -12.68 -14.14
C ILE A 114 12.74 -13.91 -13.61
N ILE A 115 12.02 -14.87 -13.02
CA ILE A 115 12.61 -16.11 -12.52
C ILE A 115 13.20 -16.91 -13.69
N SER A 116 12.49 -16.97 -14.82
CA SER A 116 12.97 -17.62 -16.04
C SER A 116 14.21 -16.90 -16.60
N GLN A 117 14.19 -15.57 -16.61
CA GLN A 117 15.34 -14.74 -17.03
C GLN A 117 16.53 -14.82 -16.06
N SER A 118 16.33 -15.36 -14.86
CA SER A 118 17.35 -15.54 -13.83
C SER A 118 17.76 -17.01 -13.69
N ASP A 119 17.75 -17.76 -14.80
CA ASP A 119 18.10 -19.18 -14.87
C ASP A 119 17.29 -20.08 -13.91
N GLY A 120 16.01 -19.73 -13.71
CA GLY A 120 15.12 -20.42 -12.78
C GLY A 120 15.29 -20.01 -11.31
N ASN A 121 16.23 -19.12 -10.99
CA ASN A 121 16.46 -18.65 -9.63
C ASN A 121 15.59 -17.43 -9.34
N LYS A 122 14.83 -17.47 -8.25
CA LYS A 122 14.06 -16.30 -7.82
C LYS A 122 14.99 -15.27 -7.20
N PRO A 123 15.02 -14.01 -7.68
CA PRO A 123 15.69 -12.92 -6.98
C PRO A 123 15.33 -12.86 -5.49
N GLY A 124 16.34 -12.63 -4.65
CA GLY A 124 16.20 -12.67 -3.19
C GLY A 124 15.45 -11.48 -2.60
N LEU A 125 15.56 -10.31 -3.24
CA LEU A 125 14.92 -9.06 -2.82
C LEU A 125 13.52 -8.95 -3.40
N SER A 126 12.63 -8.25 -2.69
CA SER A 126 11.30 -7.87 -3.18
C SER A 126 11.37 -6.70 -4.17
N PHE A 127 12.12 -6.87 -5.25
CA PHE A 127 12.44 -5.77 -6.16
C PHE A 127 11.21 -5.26 -6.93
N VAL A 128 10.16 -6.09 -7.11
CA VAL A 128 8.92 -5.66 -7.78
C VAL A 128 8.16 -4.71 -6.86
N ASP A 129 8.11 -4.99 -5.56
CA ASP A 129 7.50 -4.06 -4.58
C ASP A 129 8.21 -2.69 -4.60
N TYR A 130 9.55 -2.68 -4.60
CA TYR A 130 10.31 -1.43 -4.68
C TYR A 130 10.09 -0.70 -6.02
N ALA A 131 10.12 -1.42 -7.15
CA ALA A 131 9.88 -0.83 -8.46
C ALA A 131 8.46 -0.24 -8.56
N ALA A 132 7.46 -0.92 -8.01
CA ALA A 132 6.08 -0.42 -7.94
C ALA A 132 6.00 0.83 -7.04
N GLY A 133 6.67 0.83 -5.88
CA GLY A 133 6.74 1.99 -4.99
C GLY A 133 7.36 3.22 -5.66
N TYR A 134 8.46 3.06 -6.39
CA TYR A 134 9.07 4.16 -7.16
C TYR A 134 8.17 4.63 -8.30
N SER A 135 7.52 3.70 -9.00
CA SER A 135 6.58 4.05 -10.08
C SER A 135 5.38 4.83 -9.54
N ALA A 136 4.84 4.45 -8.38
CA ALA A 136 3.77 5.17 -7.70
C ALA A 136 4.20 6.56 -7.26
N ALA A 137 5.39 6.69 -6.65
CA ALA A 137 5.94 7.99 -6.27
C ALA A 137 6.09 8.93 -7.48
N PHE A 138 6.63 8.43 -8.60
CA PHE A 138 6.74 9.20 -9.83
C PHE A 138 5.37 9.62 -10.38
N ALA A 139 4.41 8.70 -10.45
CA ALA A 139 3.05 9.00 -10.92
C ALA A 139 2.35 10.04 -10.05
N ILE A 140 2.49 9.94 -8.72
CA ILE A 140 1.94 10.92 -7.76
C ILE A 140 2.59 12.29 -7.97
N SER A 141 3.92 12.36 -8.09
CA SER A 141 4.61 13.63 -8.35
C SER A 141 4.17 14.27 -9.66
N ALA A 142 4.01 13.49 -10.73
CA ALA A 142 3.51 13.98 -12.01
C ALA A 142 2.05 14.47 -11.91
N ALA A 143 1.19 13.73 -11.20
CA ALA A 143 -0.20 14.12 -10.99
C ALA A 143 -0.34 15.40 -10.15
N LEU A 144 0.52 15.60 -9.14
CA LEU A 144 0.56 16.83 -8.37
C LEU A 144 1.04 18.01 -9.22
N LEU A 145 2.02 17.81 -10.11
CA LEU A 145 2.50 18.85 -11.02
C LEU A 145 1.42 19.29 -12.02
N GLN A 146 0.62 18.35 -12.54
CA GLN A 146 -0.47 18.65 -13.48
C GLN A 146 -1.62 19.44 -12.84
N LYS A 147 -1.75 19.46 -11.51
CA LYS A 147 -2.79 20.21 -10.80
C LYS A 147 -2.53 21.70 -10.71
N VAL A 148 -1.30 22.14 -11.00
CA VAL A 148 -0.89 23.55 -11.04
C VAL A 148 -1.37 24.18 -12.35
#